data_AF-U7V7R0-F1
#
_entry.id   AF-U7V7R0-F1
#
_cell.length_a   1.000
_cell.length_b   1.000
_cell.length_c   1.000
_cell.angle_alpha   90.00
_cell.angle_beta   90.00
_cell.angle_gamma   90.00
#
_symmetry.space_group_name_H-M   'P 1'
#
loop_
_entity.id
_entity.type
_entity.pdbx_description
1 polymer ?
#
loop_
_entity_poly.entity_id
_entity_poly.type
_entity_poly.pdbx_seq_one_letter_code
_entity_poly.pdbx_strand_id
1 'polypeptide(L)'
;MSERLKQYKNRIPDNFLPISSNEFGDLICLCTQGERIGQIFYWDHENEWDEEDYIDDFGVPMPEEVKLQNIYLIGKNLYDCFIRMTPDLMD
;
A
#
# COMPACT_ATOMS: atom_id res chain seq x y z
N MET A 1 -11.28 11.79 -11.76
CA MET A 1 -10.66 10.80 -10.85
C MET A 1 -11.32 9.46 -11.12
N SER A 2 -10.55 8.37 -11.30
CA SER A 2 -11.11 7.01 -11.44
C SER A 2 -11.95 6.63 -10.22
N GLU A 3 -13.08 5.92 -10.40
CA GLU A 3 -13.91 5.44 -9.27
C GLU A 3 -13.11 4.54 -8.33
N ARG A 4 -12.19 3.72 -8.86
CA ARG A 4 -11.27 2.91 -8.03
C ARG A 4 -10.36 3.76 -7.15
N LEU A 5 -9.85 4.88 -7.66
CA LEU A 5 -8.99 5.77 -6.85
C LEU A 5 -9.77 6.44 -5.72
N LYS A 6 -11.09 6.64 -5.88
CA LYS A 6 -11.92 7.19 -4.80
C LYS A 6 -12.11 6.19 -3.66
N GLN A 7 -12.14 4.89 -3.95
CA GLN A 7 -12.30 3.83 -2.94
C GLN A 7 -11.16 3.79 -1.93
N TYR A 8 -9.95 4.14 -2.35
CA TYR A 8 -8.74 4.11 -1.50
C TYR A 8 -8.41 5.49 -0.92
N LYS A 9 -9.24 6.50 -1.17
CA LYS A 9 -9.04 7.83 -0.62
C LYS A 9 -9.04 7.75 0.91
N ASN A 10 -8.03 8.34 1.55
CA ASN A 10 -7.80 8.30 3.00
C ASN A 10 -7.40 6.92 3.59
N ARG A 11 -7.30 5.86 2.77
CA ARG A 11 -6.79 4.53 3.19
C ARG A 11 -5.33 4.31 2.83
N ILE A 12 -4.88 4.98 1.76
CA ILE A 12 -3.48 5.02 1.34
C ILE A 12 -2.94 6.45 1.49
N PRO A 13 -1.63 6.62 1.73
CA PRO A 13 -1.03 7.95 1.81
C PRO A 13 -1.18 8.73 0.50
N ASP A 14 -1.41 10.05 0.60
CA ASP A 14 -1.67 10.91 -0.57
C ASP A 14 -0.53 10.94 -1.59
N ASN A 15 0.70 10.62 -1.18
CA ASN A 15 1.84 10.53 -2.08
C ASN A 15 1.96 9.18 -2.80
N PHE A 16 1.00 8.26 -2.64
CA PHE A 16 1.00 6.93 -3.26
C PHE A 16 -0.05 6.84 -4.37
N LEU A 17 0.37 6.33 -5.52
CA LEU A 17 -0.48 6.05 -6.67
C LEU A 17 -0.62 4.54 -6.83
N PRO A 18 -1.83 3.97 -6.69
CA PRO A 18 -2.09 2.58 -7.06
C PRO A 18 -1.83 2.35 -8.55
N ILE A 19 -0.98 1.37 -8.87
CA ILE A 19 -0.60 0.98 -10.24
C ILE A 19 -1.02 -0.46 -10.58
N SER A 20 -1.41 -1.26 -9.59
CA SER A 20 -2.03 -2.58 -9.77
C SER A 20 -2.95 -2.92 -8.60
N SER A 21 -3.87 -3.85 -8.81
CA SER A 21 -4.79 -4.36 -7.78
C SER A 21 -5.10 -5.84 -8.03
N ASN A 22 -5.37 -6.61 -6.99
CA ASN A 22 -5.99 -7.93 -7.14
C ASN A 22 -7.53 -7.85 -6.95
N GLU A 23 -8.21 -9.00 -6.98
CA GLU A 23 -9.66 -9.09 -6.76
C GLU A 23 -10.06 -8.99 -5.27
N PHE A 24 -9.09 -9.09 -4.36
CA PHE A 24 -9.29 -9.15 -2.91
C PHE A 24 -9.05 -7.81 -2.19
N GLY A 25 -8.49 -6.82 -2.90
CA GLY A 25 -8.34 -5.45 -2.38
C GLY A 25 -6.89 -4.98 -2.30
N ASP A 26 -5.92 -5.88 -2.36
CA ASP A 26 -4.50 -5.51 -2.27
C ASP A 26 -4.06 -4.65 -3.46
N LEU A 27 -3.05 -3.82 -3.20
CA LEU A 27 -2.52 -2.88 -4.19
C LEU A 27 -1.02 -3.00 -4.35
N ILE A 28 -0.56 -2.71 -5.58
CA ILE A 28 0.81 -2.27 -5.82
C ILE A 28 0.76 -0.75 -6.00
N CYS A 29 1.57 -0.04 -5.23
CA CYS A 29 1.58 1.41 -5.19
C CYS A 29 2.95 1.99 -5.57
N LEU A 30 2.95 3.06 -6.36
CA LEU A 30 4.10 3.88 -6.68
C LEU A 30 4.10 5.12 -5.78
N CYS A 31 5.19 5.37 -5.06
CA CYS A 31 5.35 6.65 -4.36
C CYS A 31 5.73 7.75 -5.36
N THR A 32 4.96 8.83 -5.39
CA THR A 32 5.07 9.91 -6.39
C THR A 32 5.73 11.17 -5.85
N GLN A 33 5.93 11.29 -4.53
CA GLN A 33 6.45 12.49 -3.88
C GLN A 33 7.20 12.16 -2.57
N GLY A 34 8.10 13.05 -2.16
CA GLY A 34 8.86 12.94 -0.91
C GLY A 34 10.12 12.06 -1.04
N GLU A 35 10.68 11.67 0.09
CA GLU A 35 11.97 10.93 0.17
C GLU A 35 11.94 9.55 -0.49
N ARG A 36 10.74 8.98 -0.64
CA ARG A 36 10.51 7.64 -1.21
C ARG A 36 10.05 7.68 -2.68
N ILE A 37 10.12 8.84 -3.34
CA ILE A 37 9.69 8.99 -4.73
C ILE A 37 10.31 7.93 -5.65
N GLY A 38 9.47 7.32 -6.50
CA GLY A 38 9.87 6.27 -7.44
C GLY A 38 9.86 4.86 -6.87
N GLN A 39 9.83 4.68 -5.54
CA GLN A 39 9.78 3.37 -4.91
C GLN A 39 8.42 2.69 -5.07
N ILE A 40 8.43 1.34 -5.07
CA ILE A 40 7.27 0.48 -5.29
C ILE A 40 6.94 -0.26 -3.99
N PHE A 41 5.68 -0.22 -3.62
CA PHE A 41 5.16 -0.81 -2.39
C PHE A 41 4.02 -1.76 -2.65
N TYR A 42 3.93 -2.81 -1.83
CA TYR A 42 2.74 -3.62 -1.66
C TYR A 42 1.93 -3.04 -0.50
N TRP A 43 0.64 -2.82 -0.71
CA TRP A 43 -0.32 -2.47 0.33
C TRP A 43 -1.23 -3.67 0.55
N ASP A 44 -1.15 -4.22 1.76
CA ASP A 44 -1.84 -5.42 2.20
C ASP A 44 -3.19 -5.04 2.82
N HIS A 45 -4.28 -5.37 2.12
CA HIS A 45 -5.63 -5.04 2.57
C HIS A 45 -5.97 -5.73 3.90
N GLU A 46 -5.53 -6.98 4.06
CA GLU A 46 -5.90 -7.82 5.19
C GLU A 46 -5.20 -7.40 6.48
N ASN A 47 -4.09 -6.66 6.38
CA ASN A 47 -3.33 -6.15 7.51
C ASN A 47 -3.57 -4.64 7.77
N GLU A 48 -4.52 -4.02 7.06
CA GLU A 48 -5.02 -2.68 7.39
C GLU A 48 -5.70 -2.72 8.76
N TRP A 49 -5.34 -1.78 9.64
CA TRP A 49 -6.06 -1.62 10.90
C TRP A 49 -7.20 -0.66 10.72
N ASP A 50 -8.33 -0.98 11.35
CA ASP A 50 -9.41 -0.05 11.53
C ASP A 50 -9.06 0.93 12.68
N GLU A 51 -9.26 2.23 12.45
CA GLU A 51 -9.00 3.25 13.48
C GLU A 51 -9.93 3.08 14.69
N GLU A 52 -11.17 2.62 14.49
CA GLU A 52 -12.13 2.35 15.57
C GLU A 52 -11.64 1.17 16.41
N ASP A 53 -11.24 0.06 15.79
CA ASP A 53 -10.69 -1.11 16.49
C ASP A 53 -9.42 -0.75 17.27
N TYR A 54 -8.54 0.08 16.70
CA TYR A 54 -7.33 0.54 17.40
C TYR A 54 -7.67 1.36 18.66
N ILE A 55 -8.66 2.25 18.56
CA ILE A 55 -9.09 3.06 19.71
C ILE A 55 -9.72 2.19 20.78
N ASP A 56 -10.53 1.20 20.40
CA ASP A 56 -11.17 0.29 21.34
C ASP A 56 -10.15 -0.58 22.08
N ASP A 57 -9.10 -1.05 21.39
CA ASP A 57 -8.06 -1.89 21.97
C ASP A 57 -7.04 -1.11 22.83
N PHE A 58 -6.64 0.10 22.41
CA PHE A 58 -5.54 0.85 23.03
C PHE A 58 -5.97 2.11 23.79
N GLY A 59 -7.20 2.57 23.61
CA GLY A 59 -7.75 3.77 24.26
C GLY A 59 -7.12 5.10 23.81
N VAL A 60 -6.37 5.09 22.70
CA VAL A 60 -5.70 6.27 22.13
C VAL A 60 -5.87 6.32 20.62
N PRO A 61 -5.83 7.50 19.99
CA PRO A 61 -5.87 7.60 18.53
C PRO A 61 -4.70 6.85 17.88
N MET A 62 -4.98 6.19 16.77
CA MET A 62 -3.99 5.46 15.99
C MET A 62 -2.88 6.38 15.47
N PRO A 63 -1.61 6.16 15.84
CA PRO A 63 -0.49 6.94 15.32
C PRO A 63 -0.32 6.74 13.81
N GLU A 64 0.11 7.78 13.11
CA GLU A 64 0.32 7.75 11.65
C GLU A 64 1.32 6.67 11.22
N GLU A 65 2.33 6.36 12.04
CA GLU A 65 3.30 5.31 11.74
C GLU A 65 2.66 3.91 11.69
N VAL A 66 1.63 3.69 12.52
CA VAL A 66 0.89 2.42 12.56
C VAL A 66 -0.03 2.33 11.35
N LYS A 67 -0.55 3.45 10.83
CA LYS A 67 -1.40 3.46 9.62
C LYS A 67 -0.67 2.99 8.37
N LEU A 68 0.66 3.00 8.40
CA LEU A 68 1.52 2.57 7.31
C LEU A 68 2.04 1.14 7.48
N GLN A 69 1.65 0.42 8.54
CA GLN A 69 2.22 -0.88 8.85
C GLN A 69 1.94 -1.96 7.79
N ASN A 70 0.88 -1.77 7.00
CA ASN A 70 0.48 -2.67 5.92
C ASN A 70 1.10 -2.30 4.57
N ILE A 71 2.09 -1.40 4.57
CA ILE A 71 2.82 -0.97 3.38
C ILE A 71 4.25 -1.52 3.42
N TYR A 72 4.57 -2.35 2.43
CA TYR A 72 5.85 -3.05 2.35
C TYR A 72 6.62 -2.63 1.10
N LEU A 73 7.88 -2.25 1.26
CA LEU A 73 8.75 -1.93 0.12
C LEU A 73 9.07 -3.21 -0.66
N ILE A 74 8.69 -3.26 -1.93
CA ILE A 74 8.94 -4.40 -2.82
C ILE A 74 9.89 -4.08 -3.98
N GLY A 75 10.20 -2.79 -4.19
CA GLY A 75 11.18 -2.38 -5.18
C GLY A 75 11.66 -0.95 -4.99
N LYS A 76 12.96 -0.71 -5.20
CA LYS A 76 13.54 0.64 -5.15
C LYS A 76 13.08 1.53 -6.30
N ASN A 77 12.62 0.90 -7.39
CA ASN A 77 11.95 1.50 -8.54
C ASN A 77 11.28 0.39 -9.38
N LEU A 78 10.56 0.76 -10.45
CA LEU A 78 9.91 -0.21 -11.33
C LEU A 78 10.87 -1.26 -11.90
N TYR A 79 12.08 -0.85 -12.28
CA TYR A 79 13.09 -1.77 -12.81
C TYR A 79 13.53 -2.80 -11.76
N ASP A 80 13.91 -2.34 -10.56
CA ASP A 80 14.28 -3.20 -9.43
C ASP A 80 13.12 -4.14 -9.02
N CYS A 81 11.87 -3.66 -9.10
CA CYS A 81 10.69 -4.48 -8.85
C CYS A 81 10.55 -5.61 -9.90
N PHE A 82 10.59 -5.28 -11.19
CA PHE A 82 10.40 -6.25 -12.25
C PHE A 82 11.51 -7.31 -12.34
N ILE A 83 12.77 -6.96 -12.07
CA ILE A 83 13.86 -7.96 -12.10
C ILE A 83 13.76 -8.98 -10.94
N ARG A 84 13.03 -8.65 -9.88
CA ARG A 84 12.76 -9.55 -8.74
C ARG A 84 11.54 -10.43 -8.98
N MET A 85 10.64 -10.01 -9.86
CA MET A 85 9.49 -10.80 -10.28
C MET A 85 9.96 -11.92 -11.20
N THR A 86 10.23 -13.09 -10.62
CA THR A 86 10.38 -14.32 -11.39
C THR A 86 8.97 -14.87 -11.60
N PRO A 87 8.47 -15.00 -12.83
CA PRO A 87 7.23 -15.72 -13.05
C PRO A 87 7.45 -17.16 -12.60
N ASP A 88 6.72 -17.58 -11.58
CA ASP A 88 6.56 -18.99 -11.30
C ASP A 88 5.74 -19.57 -12.45
N LEU A 89 6.44 -20.09 -13.45
CA LEU A 89 5.86 -20.96 -14.47
C LEU A 89 5.51 -22.28 -13.79
N MET A 90 4.49 -22.27 -12.95
CA MET A 90 3.84 -23.51 -12.55
C MET A 90 2.96 -23.92 -13.72
N ASP A 91 3.34 -25.04 -14.35
CA ASP A 91 2.58 -25.76 -15.38
C ASP A 91 1.22 -26.24 -14.84
#